data_AF-A0AAC9D381-F1
#
_entry.id   AF-A0AAC9D381-F1
#
_cell.length_a   1.000
_cell.length_b   1.000
_cell.length_c   1.000
_cell.angle_alpha   90.00
_cell.angle_beta   90.00
_cell.angle_gamma   90.00
#
_symmetry.space_group_name_H-M   'P 1'
#
loop_
_entity.id
_entity.type
_entity.pdbx_description
1 polymer ?
#
loop_
_entity_poly.entity_id
_entity_poly.type
_entity_poly.pdbx_seq_one_letter_code
_entity_poly.pdbx_strand_id
1 'polypeptide(L)'
;MKVTELLDNEYSGHFGTYIKAAGDGILIEDLEVSLHEFIRFVQNIPMDKFDYRYAEGKWTIKDIIQHVIDTERIFAYRALRFSRNDKTPLPSFEENDYADNTDSNSRSIQDLLTEFSAVRHSTLLFYKSLSEEQLKRIGTASGNQISVRALGFVMIGHQKHHQKVFVERYL
;
A
#
# COMPACT_ATOMS: atom_id res chain seq x y z
N MET A 1 17.05 -0.15 -6.64
CA MET A 1 16.24 -0.08 -7.87
C MET A 1 15.32 1.12 -7.81
N LYS A 2 15.31 1.94 -8.86
CA LYS A 2 14.55 3.19 -8.99
C LYS A 2 13.24 2.98 -9.75
N VAL A 3 12.27 3.86 -9.53
CA VAL A 3 11.01 3.87 -10.30
C VAL A 3 11.27 4.01 -11.79
N THR A 4 12.24 4.84 -12.17
CA THR A 4 12.64 5.09 -13.56
C THR A 4 13.25 3.88 -14.27
N GLU A 5 13.54 2.79 -13.55
CA GLU A 5 14.01 1.52 -14.12
C GLU A 5 12.88 0.54 -14.44
N LEU A 6 11.62 0.88 -14.12
CA LEU A 6 10.45 0.10 -14.51
C LEU A 6 10.20 0.24 -16.02
N LEU A 7 9.90 -0.88 -16.67
CA LEU A 7 9.50 -0.89 -18.08
C LEU A 7 7.97 -0.81 -18.22
N ASP A 8 7.49 -0.29 -19.35
CA ASP A 8 6.05 -0.11 -19.60
C ASP A 8 5.24 -1.41 -19.53
N ASN A 9 5.86 -2.57 -19.76
CA ASN A 9 5.20 -3.87 -19.68
C ASN A 9 5.12 -4.44 -18.25
N GLU A 10 5.66 -3.74 -17.25
CA GLU A 10 5.71 -4.20 -15.87
C GLU A 10 4.57 -3.70 -14.98
N TYR A 11 3.70 -2.85 -15.50
CA TYR A 11 2.49 -2.42 -14.81
C TYR A 11 1.47 -1.95 -15.85
N SER A 12 0.19 -2.03 -15.52
CA SER A 12 -0.90 -1.62 -16.40
C SER A 12 -2.13 -1.19 -15.63
N GLY A 13 -3.04 -0.50 -16.30
CA GLY A 13 -4.31 -0.05 -15.72
C GLY A 13 -4.13 0.89 -14.53
N HIS A 14 -4.92 0.67 -13.48
CA HIS A 14 -4.97 1.52 -12.30
C HIS A 14 -3.65 1.61 -11.52
N PHE A 15 -2.75 0.63 -11.67
CA PHE A 15 -1.43 0.64 -11.02
C PHE A 15 -0.57 1.84 -11.43
N GLY A 16 -0.72 2.33 -12.67
CA GLY A 16 0.04 3.50 -13.15
C GLY A 16 -0.20 4.77 -12.31
N THR A 17 -1.40 4.93 -11.74
CA THR A 17 -1.72 6.05 -10.85
C THR A 17 -0.86 6.01 -9.58
N TYR A 18 -0.66 4.82 -9.01
CA TYR A 18 0.17 4.65 -7.82
C TYR A 18 1.66 4.74 -8.14
N ILE A 19 2.11 4.17 -9.27
CA ILE A 19 3.50 4.35 -9.72
C ILE A 19 3.83 5.83 -9.87
N LYS A 20 2.93 6.63 -10.48
CA LYS A 20 3.12 8.08 -10.57
C LYS A 20 3.15 8.76 -9.19
N ALA A 21 2.30 8.34 -8.26
CA ALA A 21 2.27 8.87 -6.90
C ALA A 21 3.53 8.50 -6.09
N ALA A 22 4.19 7.39 -6.41
CA ALA A 22 5.43 6.97 -5.75
C ALA A 22 6.59 7.96 -6.01
N GLY A 23 6.66 8.57 -7.19
CA GLY A 23 7.70 9.53 -7.58
C GLY A 23 8.93 8.85 -8.19
N ASP A 24 10.13 9.43 -8.03
CA ASP A 24 11.37 8.96 -8.68
C ASP A 24 12.37 8.30 -7.70
N GLY A 25 11.87 7.78 -6.58
CA GLY A 25 12.72 7.27 -5.49
C GLY A 25 13.25 5.85 -5.70
N ILE A 26 13.89 5.33 -4.65
CA ILE A 26 14.57 4.03 -4.63
C ILE A 26 13.75 3.07 -3.76
N LEU A 27 13.34 1.93 -4.32
CA LEU A 27 12.34 1.05 -3.71
C LEU A 27 12.53 0.79 -2.21
N ILE A 28 13.71 0.31 -1.80
CA ILE A 28 13.98 -0.03 -0.40
C ILE A 28 14.01 1.20 0.49
N GLU A 29 14.64 2.28 0.01
CA GLU A 29 14.74 3.54 0.75
C GLU A 29 13.36 4.18 0.90
N ASP A 30 12.57 4.25 -0.17
CA ASP A 30 11.23 4.83 -0.16
C ASP A 30 10.25 4.02 0.67
N LEU A 31 10.34 2.68 0.69
CA LEU A 31 9.51 1.86 1.60
C LEU A 31 9.80 2.19 3.08
N GLU A 32 11.06 2.49 3.41
CA GLU A 32 11.52 2.85 4.75
C GLU A 32 11.18 4.31 5.11
N VAL A 33 11.43 5.25 4.21
CA VAL A 33 11.09 6.67 4.39
C VAL A 33 9.58 6.85 4.51
N SER A 34 8.81 6.24 3.61
CA SER A 34 7.35 6.38 3.61
C SER A 34 6.68 5.78 4.85
N LEU A 35 7.29 4.78 5.50
CA LEU A 35 6.86 4.28 6.82
C LEU A 35 6.92 5.40 7.87
N HIS A 36 8.08 6.01 8.03
CA HIS A 36 8.31 7.04 9.05
C HIS A 36 7.52 8.31 8.78
N GLU A 37 7.40 8.70 7.50
CA GLU A 37 6.58 9.83 7.09
C GLU A 37 5.10 9.60 7.36
N PHE A 38 4.57 8.40 7.09
CA PHE A 38 3.17 8.07 7.37
C PHE A 38 2.86 8.09 8.87
N ILE A 39 3.69 7.44 9.69
CA ILE A 39 3.50 7.44 11.14
C ILE A 39 3.51 8.87 11.68
N ARG A 40 4.50 9.68 11.28
CA ARG A 40 4.59 11.08 11.70
C ARG A 40 3.39 11.89 11.23
N PHE A 41 2.95 11.69 10.00
CA PHE A 41 1.76 12.35 9.46
C PHE A 41 0.53 12.04 10.31
N VAL A 42 0.26 10.76 10.57
CA VAL A 42 -0.92 10.32 11.35
C VAL A 42 -0.85 10.82 12.78
N GLN A 43 0.33 10.82 13.42
CA GLN A 43 0.51 11.33 14.79
C GLN A 43 0.23 12.84 14.92
N ASN A 44 0.31 13.60 13.83
CA ASN A 44 0.01 15.03 13.80
C ASN A 44 -1.46 15.35 13.47
N ILE A 45 -2.29 14.35 13.18
CA ILE A 45 -3.72 14.55 12.94
C ILE A 45 -4.42 14.91 14.26
N PRO A 46 -5.27 15.96 14.29
CA PRO A 46 -6.05 16.28 15.48
C PRO A 46 -6.92 15.12 15.94
N MET A 47 -6.98 14.87 17.26
CA MET A 47 -7.64 13.69 17.83
C MET A 47 -9.11 13.56 17.46
N ASP A 48 -9.82 14.68 17.31
CA ASP A 48 -11.23 14.75 16.93
C ASP A 48 -11.50 14.35 15.47
N LYS A 49 -10.45 14.25 14.64
CA LYS A 49 -10.57 13.86 13.23
C LYS A 49 -10.56 12.35 13.00
N PHE A 50 -10.08 11.55 13.95
CA PHE A 50 -9.89 10.12 13.71
C PHE A 50 -11.20 9.34 13.49
N ASP A 51 -12.27 9.76 14.15
CA ASP A 51 -13.61 9.17 14.03
C ASP A 51 -14.55 10.01 13.15
N TYR A 52 -14.05 11.12 12.58
CA TYR A 52 -14.81 12.00 11.68
C TYR A 52 -15.01 11.36 10.30
N ARG A 53 -16.21 11.56 9.73
CA ARG A 53 -16.57 11.21 8.35
C ARG A 53 -17.04 12.49 7.64
N TYR A 54 -16.51 12.74 6.44
CA TYR A 54 -16.87 13.95 5.68
C TYR A 54 -18.23 13.87 4.96
N ALA A 55 -18.80 12.66 4.86
CA ALA A 55 -20.15 12.43 4.34
C ALA A 55 -20.67 11.07 4.82
N GLU A 56 -21.99 10.89 4.76
CA GLU A 56 -22.65 9.61 5.02
C GLU A 56 -22.11 8.50 4.10
N GLY A 57 -21.89 7.31 4.67
CA GLY A 57 -21.34 6.16 3.95
C GLY A 57 -19.86 6.27 3.59
N LYS A 58 -19.14 7.32 4.01
CA LYS A 58 -17.68 7.44 3.82
C LYS A 58 -16.91 6.95 5.03
N TRP A 59 -15.76 6.35 4.79
CA TRP A 59 -14.84 5.81 5.80
C TRP A 59 -14.37 6.87 6.81
N THR A 60 -13.96 6.45 8.00
CA THR A 60 -13.18 7.29 8.92
C THR A 60 -11.70 7.29 8.53
N ILE A 61 -10.88 8.10 9.21
CA ILE A 61 -9.42 8.01 9.07
C ILE A 61 -8.93 6.62 9.54
N LYS A 62 -9.50 6.06 10.61
CA LYS A 62 -9.15 4.72 11.09
C LYS A 62 -9.47 3.63 10.06
N ASP A 63 -10.62 3.72 9.41
CA ASP A 63 -11.01 2.81 8.31
C ASP A 63 -9.98 2.86 7.17
N ILE A 64 -9.54 4.06 6.77
CA ILE A 64 -8.54 4.22 5.70
C ILE A 64 -7.16 3.67 6.13
N ILE A 65 -6.73 3.90 7.38
CA ILE A 65 -5.47 3.32 7.89
C ILE A 65 -5.53 1.79 7.84
N GLN A 66 -6.64 1.20 8.30
CA GLN A 66 -6.88 -0.24 8.21
C GLN A 66 -6.84 -0.73 6.75
N HIS A 67 -7.50 0.00 5.84
CA HIS A 67 -7.47 -0.32 4.41
C HIS A 67 -6.05 -0.29 3.82
N VAL A 68 -5.20 0.67 4.20
CA VAL A 68 -3.79 0.71 3.76
C VAL A 68 -3.03 -0.52 4.27
N ILE A 69 -3.24 -0.87 5.53
CA ILE A 69 -2.64 -2.05 6.17
C ILE A 69 -3.03 -3.35 5.43
N ASP A 70 -4.32 -3.55 5.16
CA ASP A 70 -4.82 -4.76 4.49
C ASP A 70 -4.38 -4.84 3.03
N THR A 71 -4.40 -3.69 2.34
CA THR A 71 -3.93 -3.60 0.95
C THR A 71 -2.45 -3.94 0.83
N GLU A 72 -1.62 -3.50 1.79
CA GLU A 72 -0.20 -3.85 1.78
C GLU A 72 0.02 -5.36 1.93
N ARG A 73 -0.74 -6.04 2.80
CA ARG A 73 -0.69 -7.51 2.91
C ARG A 73 -1.06 -8.21 1.61
N ILE A 74 -2.12 -7.74 0.95
CA ILE A 74 -2.58 -8.29 -0.33
C ILE A 74 -1.50 -8.08 -1.40
N PHE A 75 -0.90 -6.90 -1.48
CA PHE A 75 0.17 -6.62 -2.42
C PHE A 75 1.44 -7.41 -2.11
N ALA A 76 1.79 -7.59 -0.83
CA ALA A 76 2.94 -8.39 -0.41
C ALA A 76 2.73 -9.87 -0.73
N TYR A 77 1.51 -10.38 -0.57
CA TYR A 77 1.15 -11.73 -0.97
C TYR A 77 1.27 -11.94 -2.49
N ARG A 78 0.77 -10.99 -3.29
CA ARG A 78 0.94 -11.01 -4.76
C ARG A 78 2.42 -11.00 -5.14
N ALA A 79 3.20 -10.11 -4.52
CA ALA A 79 4.63 -10.02 -4.73
C ALA A 79 5.35 -11.33 -4.35
N LEU A 80 4.96 -11.98 -3.25
CA LEU A 80 5.45 -13.29 -2.87
C LEU A 80 5.18 -14.33 -3.97
N ARG A 81 3.93 -14.51 -4.38
CA ARG A 81 3.55 -15.49 -5.42
C ARG A 81 4.36 -15.26 -6.71
N PHE A 82 4.43 -14.02 -7.18
CA PHE A 82 5.12 -13.67 -8.42
C PHE A 82 6.65 -13.84 -8.29
N SER A 83 7.23 -13.49 -7.15
CA SER A 83 8.65 -13.70 -6.87
C SER A 83 9.04 -15.17 -6.82
N ARG A 84 8.08 -16.08 -6.59
CA ARG A 84 8.25 -17.55 -6.63
C ARG A 84 7.86 -18.14 -7.99
N ASN A 85 7.69 -17.29 -9.00
CA ASN A 85 7.33 -17.66 -10.37
C ASN A 85 5.98 -18.40 -10.47
N ASP A 86 5.09 -18.19 -9.50
CA ASP A 86 3.72 -18.66 -9.61
C ASP A 86 2.98 -17.82 -10.64
N LYS A 87 2.42 -18.48 -11.65
CA LYS A 87 1.71 -17.85 -12.77
C LYS A 87 0.19 -17.80 -12.60
N THR A 88 -0.34 -18.29 -11.48
CA THR A 88 -1.77 -18.24 -11.17
C THR A 88 -2.25 -16.79 -11.15
N PRO A 89 -3.23 -16.40 -11.99
CA PRO A 89 -3.83 -15.08 -11.91
C PRO A 89 -4.47 -14.85 -10.55
N LEU A 90 -4.22 -13.69 -9.93
CA LEU A 90 -4.77 -13.33 -8.63
C LEU A 90 -5.93 -12.35 -8.79
N PRO A 91 -7.08 -12.59 -8.13
CA PRO A 91 -8.25 -11.75 -8.27
C PRO A 91 -8.05 -10.37 -7.61
N SER A 92 -8.97 -9.45 -7.92
CA SER A 92 -9.17 -8.24 -7.10
C SER A 92 -9.82 -8.58 -5.76
N PHE A 93 -10.05 -7.56 -4.94
CA PHE A 93 -10.83 -7.65 -3.71
C PHE A 93 -11.79 -6.47 -3.64
N GLU A 94 -12.93 -6.65 -2.97
CA GLU A 94 -13.95 -5.62 -2.79
C GLU A 94 -13.63 -4.78 -1.55
N GLU A 95 -13.06 -3.59 -1.76
CA GLU A 95 -12.50 -2.79 -0.67
C GLU A 95 -13.56 -2.33 0.35
N ASN A 96 -14.79 -2.09 -0.10
CA ASN A 96 -15.90 -1.73 0.78
C ASN A 96 -16.32 -2.89 1.68
N ASP A 97 -16.43 -4.11 1.12
CA ASP A 97 -16.74 -5.30 1.93
C ASP A 97 -15.66 -5.52 2.99
N TYR A 98 -14.39 -5.28 2.65
CA TYR A 98 -13.31 -5.36 3.63
C TYR A 98 -13.50 -4.33 4.73
N ALA A 99 -13.70 -3.05 4.39
CA ALA A 99 -13.90 -1.97 5.35
C ALA A 99 -15.10 -2.23 6.29
N ASP A 100 -16.22 -2.70 5.74
CA ASP A 100 -17.44 -3.02 6.48
C ASP A 100 -17.27 -4.22 7.43
N ASN A 101 -16.25 -5.06 7.20
CA ASN A 101 -15.92 -6.23 8.01
C ASN A 101 -14.67 -6.04 8.89
N THR A 102 -14.24 -4.79 9.09
CA THR A 102 -13.20 -4.48 10.08
C THR A 102 -13.80 -3.83 11.33
N ASP A 103 -13.13 -3.98 12.47
CA ASP A 103 -13.44 -3.24 13.70
C ASP A 103 -12.43 -2.11 13.92
N SER A 104 -11.97 -1.48 12.84
CA SER A 104 -10.99 -0.37 12.82
C SER A 104 -11.31 0.75 13.82
N ASN A 105 -12.58 1.13 13.96
CA ASN A 105 -13.01 2.26 14.78
C ASN A 105 -12.91 2.00 16.29
N SER A 106 -12.99 0.74 16.73
CA SER A 106 -12.78 0.37 18.13
C SER A 106 -11.31 0.38 18.54
N ARG A 107 -10.39 0.37 17.56
CA ARG A 107 -8.95 0.33 17.79
C ARG A 107 -8.37 1.70 18.11
N SER A 108 -7.32 1.71 18.92
CA SER A 108 -6.53 2.91 19.13
C SER A 108 -5.67 3.21 17.88
N ILE A 109 -5.36 4.49 17.66
CA ILE A 109 -4.43 4.89 16.60
C ILE A 109 -3.05 4.28 16.83
N GLN A 110 -2.65 4.10 18.09
CA GLN A 110 -1.38 3.45 18.42
C GLN A 110 -1.35 2.00 17.95
N ASP A 111 -2.44 1.24 18.13
CA ASP A 111 -2.50 -0.16 17.68
C ASP A 111 -2.46 -0.27 16.16
N LEU A 112 -3.18 0.62 15.45
CA LEU A 112 -3.16 0.67 14.00
C LEU A 112 -1.76 1.01 13.46
N LEU A 113 -1.08 2.02 14.03
CA LEU A 113 0.27 2.40 13.61
C LEU A 113 1.32 1.34 13.98
N THR A 114 1.18 0.66 15.12
CA THR A 114 2.05 -0.47 15.49
C THR A 114 1.90 -1.61 14.48
N GLU A 115 0.67 -1.95 14.08
CA GLU A 115 0.43 -2.97 13.06
C GLU A 115 0.98 -2.56 11.70
N PHE A 116 0.69 -1.34 11.24
CA PHE A 116 1.23 -0.81 9.99
C PHE A 116 2.75 -0.91 9.94
N SER A 117 3.43 -0.52 11.04
CA SER A 117 4.87 -0.64 11.17
C SER A 117 5.35 -2.09 11.05
N ALA A 118 4.69 -3.03 11.74
CA ALA A 118 5.05 -4.44 11.66
C ALA A 118 4.87 -5.01 10.24
N VAL A 119 3.78 -4.68 9.56
CA VAL A 119 3.52 -5.07 8.16
C VAL A 119 4.60 -4.49 7.25
N ARG A 120 4.88 -3.19 7.35
CA ARG A 120 5.88 -2.53 6.49
C ARG A 120 7.29 -3.05 6.72
N HIS A 121 7.67 -3.35 7.96
CA HIS A 121 8.93 -4.01 8.23
C HIS A 121 9.01 -5.42 7.65
N SER A 122 7.92 -6.20 7.72
CA SER A 122 7.85 -7.51 7.06
C SER A 122 8.01 -7.38 5.54
N THR A 123 7.32 -6.43 4.92
CA THR A 123 7.45 -6.07 3.50
C THR A 123 8.89 -5.70 3.15
N LEU A 124 9.52 -4.82 3.93
CA LEU A 124 10.91 -4.40 3.74
C LEU A 124 11.88 -5.58 3.77
N LEU A 125 11.77 -6.46 4.77
CA LEU A 125 12.61 -7.66 4.89
C LEU A 125 12.39 -8.61 3.72
N PHE A 126 11.13 -8.78 3.29
CA PHE A 126 10.81 -9.57 2.11
C PHE A 126 11.50 -9.00 0.86
N TYR A 127 11.36 -7.71 0.56
CA TYR A 127 11.99 -7.09 -0.61
C TYR A 127 13.53 -7.10 -0.55
N LYS A 128 14.13 -6.88 0.65
CA LYS A 128 15.58 -6.99 0.85
C LYS A 128 16.13 -8.40 0.60
N SER A 129 15.28 -9.44 0.69
CA SER A 129 15.67 -10.84 0.44
C SER A 129 15.63 -11.27 -1.03
N LEU A 130 15.05 -10.45 -1.91
CA LEU A 130 14.83 -10.81 -3.31
C LEU A 130 16.05 -10.49 -4.18
N SER A 131 16.37 -11.41 -5.08
CA SER A 131 17.32 -11.17 -6.17
C SER A 131 16.74 -10.25 -7.24
N GLU A 132 17.62 -9.66 -8.06
CA GLU A 132 17.23 -8.86 -9.23
C GLU A 132 16.32 -9.61 -10.20
N GLU A 133 16.54 -10.91 -10.40
CA GLU A 133 15.68 -11.74 -11.24
C GLU A 133 14.28 -11.86 -10.64
N GLN A 134 14.17 -12.12 -9.33
CA GLN A 134 12.90 -12.25 -8.65
C GLN A 134 12.11 -10.93 -8.64
N LEU A 135 12.80 -9.80 -8.49
CA LEU A 135 12.20 -8.46 -8.54
C LEU A 135 11.57 -8.16 -9.91
N LYS A 136 12.15 -8.68 -11.00
CA LYS A 136 11.67 -8.48 -12.38
C LYS A 136 10.59 -9.47 -12.82
N ARG A 137 10.22 -10.46 -11.99
CA ARG A 137 9.16 -11.42 -12.34
C ARG A 137 7.82 -10.71 -12.44
N ILE A 138 7.09 -11.03 -13.50
CA ILE A 138 5.75 -10.51 -13.79
C ILE A 138 4.69 -11.59 -13.52
N GLY A 139 3.60 -11.17 -12.90
CA GLY A 139 2.38 -11.94 -12.71
C GLY A 139 1.14 -11.14 -13.13
N THR A 140 -0.03 -11.76 -12.96
CA THR A 140 -1.32 -11.13 -13.27
C THR A 140 -2.10 -10.89 -11.99
N ALA A 141 -2.45 -9.64 -11.70
CA ALA A 141 -3.28 -9.24 -10.56
C ALA A 141 -4.43 -8.36 -11.05
N SER A 142 -5.67 -8.69 -10.64
CA SER A 142 -6.88 -7.96 -11.05
C SER A 142 -6.96 -7.78 -12.57
N GLY A 143 -6.59 -8.82 -13.34
CA GLY A 143 -6.57 -8.79 -14.80
C GLY A 143 -5.44 -7.97 -15.45
N ASN A 144 -4.55 -7.36 -14.67
CA ASN A 144 -3.47 -6.50 -15.15
C ASN A 144 -2.10 -7.16 -14.93
N GLN A 145 -1.16 -6.96 -15.85
CA GLN A 145 0.23 -7.38 -15.66
C GLN A 145 0.89 -6.46 -14.64
N ILE A 146 1.63 -7.04 -13.69
CA ILE A 146 2.45 -6.28 -12.76
C ILE A 146 3.70 -7.07 -12.31
N SER A 147 4.85 -6.41 -12.23
CA SER A 147 6.09 -7.00 -11.70
C SER A 147 6.18 -6.91 -10.18
N VAL A 148 7.02 -7.76 -9.58
CA VAL A 148 7.28 -7.76 -8.13
C VAL A 148 7.80 -6.40 -7.66
N ARG A 149 8.74 -5.82 -8.41
CA ARG A 149 9.28 -4.48 -8.13
C ARG A 149 8.23 -3.37 -8.29
N ALA A 150 7.38 -3.46 -9.33
CA ALA A 150 6.31 -2.50 -9.52
C ALA A 150 5.30 -2.54 -8.38
N LEU A 151 4.95 -3.72 -7.85
CA LEU A 151 4.09 -3.85 -6.67
C LEU A 151 4.63 -3.11 -5.44
N GLY A 152 5.95 -3.10 -5.25
CA GLY A 152 6.57 -2.39 -4.13
C GLY A 152 6.41 -0.87 -4.25
N PHE A 153 6.55 -0.33 -5.45
CA PHE A 153 6.26 1.08 -5.72
C PHE A 153 4.76 1.40 -5.64
N VAL A 154 3.89 0.46 -6.06
CA VAL A 154 2.45 0.60 -5.90
C VAL A 154 2.07 0.73 -4.42
N MET A 155 2.70 -0.02 -3.49
CA MET A 155 2.46 0.12 -2.05
C MET A 155 2.78 1.54 -1.56
N ILE A 156 3.93 2.10 -1.97
CA ILE A 156 4.35 3.47 -1.62
C ILE A 156 3.34 4.49 -2.18
N GLY A 157 2.99 4.34 -3.46
CA GLY A 157 2.06 5.23 -4.15
C GLY A 157 0.63 5.19 -3.61
N HIS A 158 0.15 4.00 -3.23
CA HIS A 158 -1.17 3.79 -2.63
C HIS A 158 -1.27 4.45 -1.26
N GLN A 159 -0.25 4.30 -0.42
CA GLN A 159 -0.15 5.03 0.84
C GLN A 159 -0.18 6.55 0.63
N LYS A 160 0.64 7.07 -0.29
CA LYS A 160 0.69 8.51 -0.62
C LYS A 160 -0.65 9.03 -1.15
N HIS A 161 -1.34 8.22 -1.96
CA HIS A 161 -2.69 8.53 -2.42
C HIS A 161 -3.66 8.73 -1.25
N HIS A 162 -3.66 7.82 -0.27
CA HIS A 162 -4.54 7.94 0.89
C HIS A 162 -4.12 9.06 1.86
N GLN A 163 -2.83 9.36 1.98
CA GLN A 163 -2.38 10.57 2.68
C GLN A 163 -2.96 11.85 2.04
N LYS A 164 -3.00 11.91 0.71
CA LYS A 164 -3.64 13.02 0.00
C LYS A 164 -5.14 13.10 0.28
N VAL A 165 -5.84 11.96 0.34
CA VAL A 165 -7.26 11.90 0.72
C VAL A 165 -7.49 12.45 2.13
N PHE A 166 -6.61 12.14 3.10
CA PHE A 166 -6.68 12.73 4.44
C PHE A 166 -6.65 14.27 4.39
N VAL A 167 -5.67 14.83 3.67
CA VAL A 167 -5.51 16.28 3.53
C VAL A 167 -6.69 16.93 2.82
N GLU A 168 -7.23 16.30 1.77
CA GLU A 168 -8.26 16.95 0.94
C GLU A 168 -9.69 16.85 1.51
N ARG A 169 -9.94 15.86 2.38
CA ARG A 169 -11.31 15.51 2.79
C ARG A 169 -11.55 15.53 4.29
N TYR A 170 -10.51 15.36 5.10
CA TYR A 170 -10.67 15.20 6.55
C TYR A 170 -10.02 16.34 7.34
N LEU A 171 -8.90 16.87 6.88
CA LEU A 171 -8.16 17.97 7.52
C LEU A 171 -8.63 19.31 6.96
#